data_AF-A0AA41UJZ6-F1
#
_entry.id   AF-A0AA41UJZ6-F1
#
_cell.length_a   1.000
_cell.length_b   1.000
_cell.length_c   1.000
_cell.angle_alpha   90.00
_cell.angle_beta   90.00
_cell.angle_gamma   90.00
#
_symmetry.space_group_name_H-M   'P 1'
#
loop_
_entity.id
_entity.type
_entity.pdbx_description
1 polymer ?
#
loop_
_entity_poly.entity_id
_entity_poly.type
_entity_poly.pdbx_seq_one_letter_code
_entity_poly.pdbx_strand_id
1 'polypeptide(L)' 'MEVVIKLIQYACALIAAVIVGNWFLKETRKLKAAGAPWYAPYFTPPGMIILTAVVLLPILLVFF' A
#
# COMPACT_ATOMS: atom_id res chain seq x y z
N MET A 1 30.09 -1.92 -3.69
CA MET A 1 29.21 -2.14 -2.51
C MET A 1 27.89 -1.37 -2.61
N GLU A 2 27.87 -0.15 -3.13
CA GLU A 2 26.65 0.67 -3.26
C GLU A 2 25.50 0.00 -4.03
N VAL A 3 25.80 -0.71 -5.12
CA VAL A 3 24.78 -1.41 -5.93
C VAL A 3 24.05 -2.47 -5.12
N VAL A 4 24.78 -3.24 -4.31
CA VAL A 4 24.20 -4.29 -3.46
C VAL A 4 23.26 -3.68 -2.43
N ILE A 5 23.63 -2.54 -1.83
CA ILE A 5 22.78 -1.82 -0.88
C ILE A 5 21.49 -1.33 -1.56
N LYS A 6 21.57 -0.74 -2.76
CA LYS A 6 20.38 -0.30 -3.52
C LYS A 6 19.45 -1.46 -3.86
N LEU A 7 20.00 -2.61 -4.26
CA LEU A 7 19.20 -3.80 -4.55
C LEU A 7 18.44 -4.29 -3.31
N ILE A 8 19.06 -4.27 -2.13
CA ILE A 8 18.40 -4.62 -0.87
C ILE A 8 17.27 -3.63 -0.57
N GLN A 9 17.50 -2.32 -0.74
CA GLN A 9 16.47 -1.30 -0.54
C GLN A 9 15.25 -1.53 -1.45
N TYR A 10 15.48 -1.81 -2.72
CA TYR A 10 14.39 -2.12 -3.66
C TYR A 10 13.65 -3.41 -3.28
N ALA A 11 14.38 -4.45 -2.88
CA ALA A 11 13.77 -5.69 -2.41
C ALA A 11 12.88 -5.45 -1.17
N CYS A 12 13.36 -4.68 -0.20
CA CYS A 12 12.58 -4.30 0.98
C CYS A 12 11.29 -3.54 0.61
N ALA A 13 11.38 -2.58 -0.32
CA ALA A 13 10.20 -1.83 -0.78
C ALA A 13 9.18 -2.75 -1.47
N LEU A 14 9.63 -3.68 -2.32
CA LEU A 14 8.76 -4.64 -2.98
C LEU A 14 8.09 -5.60 -1.99
N ILE A 15 8.82 -6.10 -1.00
CA ILE A 15 8.28 -6.97 0.05
C ILE A 15 7.21 -6.21 0.84
N ALA A 16 7.47 -4.97 1.23
CA ALA A 16 6.49 -4.14 1.93
C ALA A 16 5.21 -3.93 1.09
N ALA A 17 5.36 -3.66 -0.20
CA ALA A 17 4.23 -3.50 -1.12
C ALA A 17 3.38 -4.77 -1.23
N VAL A 18 4.01 -5.95 -1.32
CA VAL A 18 3.32 -7.24 -1.37
C VAL A 18 2.55 -7.52 -0.07
N ILE A 19 3.15 -7.24 1.08
CA ILE A 19 2.49 -7.45 2.39
C ILE A 19 1.23 -6.59 2.51
N VAL A 20 1.35 -5.28 2.22
CA VAL A 20 0.22 -4.34 2.29
C VAL A 20 -0.84 -4.68 1.24
N GLY A 21 -0.43 -4.99 0.01
CA GLY A 21 -1.33 -5.39 -1.07
C GLY A 21 -2.13 -6.64 -0.74
N ASN A 22 -1.49 -7.68 -0.21
CA ASN A 22 -2.17 -8.90 0.21
C ASN A 22 -3.16 -8.66 1.36
N TRP A 23 -2.82 -7.77 2.29
CA TRP A 23 -3.73 -7.39 3.36
C TRP A 23 -4.96 -6.67 2.82
N PHE A 24 -4.78 -5.70 1.91
CA PHE A 24 -5.88 -5.01 1.24
C PHE A 24 -6.75 -5.97 0.43
N LEU A 25 -6.14 -6.92 -0.29
CA LEU A 25 -6.86 -7.95 -1.04
C LEU A 25 -7.69 -8.87 -0.14
N LYS A 26 -7.22 -9.18 1.07
CA LYS A 26 -7.97 -9.96 2.05
C LYS A 26 -9.21 -9.20 2.54
N GLU A 27 -9.05 -7.91 2.88
CA GLU A 27 -10.16 -7.10 3.38
C GLU A 27 -11.16 -6.76 2.28
N THR A 28 -10.71 -6.47 1.05
CA THR A 28 -11.61 -6.27 -0.11
C THR A 28 -12.46 -7.50 -0.39
N ARG A 29 -11.87 -8.71 -0.35
CA ARG A 29 -12.63 -9.96 -0.54
C ARG A 29 -13.67 -10.17 0.56
N LYS A 30 -13.31 -9.90 1.82
CA LYS A 30 -14.21 -9.99 2.98
C LYS A 30 -15.38 -9.01 2.86
N LEU A 31 -15.10 -7.75 2.50
CA LEU A 31 -16.13 -6.71 2.33
C LEU A 31 -17.00 -6.96 1.10
N LYS A 32 -16.42 -7.46 0.00
CA LYS A 32 -17.18 -7.87 -1.19
C LYS A 32 -18.14 -9.02 -0.87
N ALA A 33 -17.70 -10.01 -0.08
CA ALA A 33 -18.57 -11.09 0.37
C ALA A 33 -19.72 -10.59 1.27
N ALA A 34 -19.50 -9.49 2.00
CA ALA A 34 -20.51 -8.83 2.82
C ALA A 34 -21.43 -7.86 2.04
N GLY A 35 -21.27 -7.74 0.71
CA GLY A 35 -22.08 -6.82 -0.11
C GLY A 35 -21.77 -5.33 0.11
N ALA A 36 -20.62 -5.01 0.70
CA ALA A 36 -20.22 -3.64 0.97
C ALA A 36 -19.91 -2.86 -0.34
N PRO A 37 -20.06 -1.52 -0.35
CA PRO A 37 -19.77 -0.72 -1.52
C PRO A 37 -18.28 -0.76 -1.90
N TRP A 38 -17.99 -0.51 -3.18
CA TRP A 38 -16.64 -0.59 -3.76
C TRP A 38 -15.59 0.27 -3.07
N TYR A 39 -15.99 1.39 -2.45
CA TYR A 39 -15.10 2.30 -1.73
C TYR A 39 -14.83 1.88 -0.28
N ALA A 40 -15.62 0.97 0.29
CA ALA A 40 -15.50 0.55 1.69
C ALA A 40 -14.10 0.02 2.06
N PRO A 41 -13.39 -0.74 1.20
CA PRO A 41 -12.04 -1.22 1.53
C PRO A 41 -11.02 -0.10 1.75
N TYR A 42 -11.23 1.10 1.20
CA TYR A 42 -10.33 2.24 1.44
C TYR A 42 -10.45 2.80 2.86
N PHE A 43 -11.59 2.57 3.54
CA PHE A 43 -11.80 2.95 4.94
C PHE A 43 -11.30 1.90 5.94
N THR A 44 -10.53 0.92 5.48
CA THR A 44 -9.95 -0.13 6.33
C THR A 44 -8.51 0.22 6.67
N PRO A 45 -7.90 -0.36 7.72
CA PRO A 45 -6.49 -0.12 8.04
C PRO A 45 -5.53 -0.27 6.85
N PRO A 46 -5.58 -1.34 6.03
CA PRO A 46 -4.72 -1.44 4.85
C PRO A 46 -5.07 -0.40 3.77
N GLY A 47 -6.35 -0.07 3.60
CA GLY A 47 -6.79 0.97 2.66
C GLY A 47 -6.26 2.36 3.02
N MET A 48 -6.25 2.69 4.31
CA MET A 48 -5.71 3.95 4.84
C MET A 48 -4.19 4.03 4.66
N ILE A 49 -3.45 2.92 4.81
CA ILE A 49 -2.01 2.88 4.50
C ILE A 49 -1.78 3.23 3.03
N ILE A 50 -2.55 2.63 2.12
CA ILE A 50 -2.45 2.91 0.68
C ILE A 50 -2.82 4.36 0.38
N LEU A 51 -3.93 4.86 0.93
CA LEU A 51 -4.36 6.26 0.78
C LEU A 51 -3.29 7.24 1.25
N THR A 52 -2.70 6.99 2.43
CA THR A 52 -1.65 7.83 2.97
C THR A 52 -0.43 7.80 2.07
N ALA A 53 0.01 6.62 1.60
CA ALA A 53 1.13 6.51 0.68
C ALA A 53 0.88 7.26 -0.64
N VAL A 54 -0.32 7.13 -1.22
CA VAL A 54 -0.70 7.78 -2.48
C VAL A 54 -0.82 9.30 -2.34
N VAL A 55 -1.31 9.81 -1.21
CA VAL A 55 -1.42 11.25 -0.95
C VAL A 55 -0.08 11.87 -0.55
N LEU A 56 0.70 11.17 0.26
CA LEU A 56 1.98 11.68 0.76
C LEU A 56 3.05 11.73 -0.33
N LEU A 57 3.04 10.80 -1.29
CA LEU A 57 4.02 10.74 -2.37
C LEU A 57 4.06 12.01 -3.25
N PRO A 58 2.94 12.52 -3.80
CA PRO A 58 2.96 13.78 -4.55
C PRO A 58 3.28 14.98 -3.65
N ILE A 59 2.87 14.98 -2.38
CA ILE A 59 3.23 16.06 -1.45
C ILE A 59 4.75 16.10 -1.26
N LEU A 60 5.37 14.94 -1.02
CA LEU A 60 6.82 14.86 -0.90
C LEU A 60 7.53 15.29 -2.19
N LEU A 61 7.04 14.87 -3.36
CA LEU A 61 7.67 15.24 -4.64
C LEU A 61 7.48 16.70 -5.05
N VAL A 62 6.39 17.34 -4.63
CA VAL A 62 6.08 18.74 -5.00
C VAL A 62 6.71 19.73 -4.03
N PHE A 63 6.83 19.38 -2.74
CA PHE A 63 7.27 20.31 -1.70
C PHE A 63 8.70 20.07 -1.17
N PHE A 64 9.32 18.92 -1.46
CA PHE A 64 10.70 18.58 -1.07
C PHE A 64 11.55 18.18 -2.29
#